data_AF-A0A2V9I853-F1
#
_entry.id   AF-A0A2V9I853-F1
#
_cell.length_a   1.000
_cell.length_b   1.000
_cell.length_c   1.000
_cell.angle_alpha   90.00
_cell.angle_beta   90.00
_cell.angle_gamma   90.00
#
_symmetry.space_group_name_H-M   'P 1'
#
loop_
_entity.id
_entity.type
_entity.pdbx_description
1 polymer ?
#
loop_
_entity_poly.entity_id
_entity_poly.type
_entity_poly.pdbx_seq_one_letter_code
_entity_poly.pdbx_strand_id
1 'polypeptide(L)'
;MTQPAVTISERGRDRILSGHLWIYRTDVTEASEAEPGAVVRLVDRRKQFWGQALYSTKSQIALRLVTRASRPFDGAFLAERIARAVAYRERVAEGAQAYRVVAAEGDLLPSLIIDRYGDCFVLQTLSQGTDR
;
A
#
# COMPACT_ATOMS: atom_id res chain seq x y z
N MET A 1 -10.53 -18.40 -2.55
CA MET A 1 -10.37 -17.81 -3.90
C MET A 1 -8.94 -17.32 -4.04
N THR A 2 -8.26 -17.66 -5.13
CA THR A 2 -6.87 -17.30 -5.37
C THR A 2 -6.77 -15.79 -5.64
N GLN A 3 -5.91 -15.09 -4.91
CA GLN A 3 -5.71 -13.64 -5.09
C GLN A 3 -5.25 -13.33 -6.54
N PRO A 4 -5.86 -12.36 -7.24
CA PRO A 4 -5.50 -12.02 -8.62
C PRO A 4 -4.03 -11.54 -8.70
N ALA A 5 -3.39 -11.77 -9.85
CA ALA A 5 -2.00 -11.40 -10.08
C ALA A 5 -1.86 -10.34 -11.18
N VAL A 6 -0.87 -9.46 -11.03
CA VAL A 6 -0.50 -8.44 -12.02
C VAL A 6 0.96 -8.64 -12.42
N THR A 7 1.19 -8.77 -13.73
CA THR A 7 2.53 -8.98 -14.29
C THR A 7 3.24 -7.65 -14.54
N ILE A 8 4.40 -7.46 -13.91
CA ILE A 8 5.23 -6.25 -14.02
C ILE A 8 6.43 -6.45 -14.95
N SER A 9 6.92 -5.35 -15.51
CA SER A 9 8.14 -5.28 -16.31
C SER A 9 9.39 -5.49 -15.44
N GLU A 10 10.54 -5.74 -16.08
CA GLU A 10 11.83 -5.75 -15.40
C GLU A 10 12.12 -4.42 -14.70
N ARG A 11 11.81 -3.29 -15.35
CA ARG A 11 11.91 -1.96 -14.73
C ARG A 11 11.03 -1.83 -13.48
N GLY A 12 9.81 -2.38 -13.51
CA GLY A 12 8.93 -2.43 -12.34
C GLY A 12 9.54 -3.25 -11.21
N ARG A 13 10.11 -4.43 -11.52
CA ARG A 13 10.84 -5.26 -10.55
C ARG A 13 12.01 -4.49 -9.92
N ASP A 14 12.84 -3.85 -10.74
CA ASP A 14 14.04 -3.17 -10.27
C ASP A 14 13.70 -1.98 -9.35
N ARG A 15 12.57 -1.28 -9.59
CA ARG A 15 12.02 -0.28 -8.66
C ARG A 15 11.69 -0.88 -7.29
N ILE A 16 11.04 -2.04 -7.25
CA ILE A 16 10.72 -2.71 -5.97
C ILE A 16 12.01 -3.08 -5.24
N LEU A 17 13.00 -3.62 -5.96
CA LEU A 17 14.30 -3.99 -5.42
C LEU A 17 15.05 -2.78 -4.86
N SER A 18 14.94 -1.62 -5.49
CA SER A 18 15.56 -0.37 -5.02
C SER A 18 14.84 0.27 -3.84
N GLY A 19 13.76 -0.33 -3.32
CA GLY A 19 12.99 0.22 -2.20
C GLY A 19 11.75 1.03 -2.57
N HIS A 20 11.47 1.23 -3.85
CA HIS A 20 10.32 2.03 -4.28
C HIS A 20 8.99 1.28 -4.01
N LEU A 21 7.99 2.00 -3.53
CA LEU A 21 6.69 1.42 -3.16
C LEU A 21 5.63 1.54 -4.26
N TRP A 22 5.94 2.18 -5.38
CA TRP A 22 5.02 2.35 -6.49
C TRP A 22 5.50 1.68 -7.78
N ILE A 23 4.56 1.11 -8.52
CA ILE A 23 4.73 0.69 -9.90
C ILE A 23 3.79 1.51 -10.78
N TYR A 24 4.35 2.09 -11.83
CA TYR A 24 3.58 2.91 -12.76
C TYR A 24 2.86 2.05 -13.79
N ARG A 25 1.80 2.59 -14.39
CA ARG A 25 1.02 1.93 -15.43
C ARG A 25 1.88 1.40 -16.58
N THR A 26 2.91 2.16 -16.98
CA THR A 26 3.84 1.78 -18.05
C THR A 26 4.71 0.57 -17.70
N ASP A 27 4.82 0.23 -16.41
CA ASP A 27 5.56 -0.93 -15.92
C ASP A 27 4.64 -2.15 -15.67
N VAL A 28 3.34 -2.05 -15.97
CA VAL A 28 2.39 -3.18 -15.98
C VAL A 28 2.32 -3.74 -17.41
N THR A 29 2.63 -5.03 -17.56
CA THR A 29 2.88 -5.64 -18.90
C THR A 29 1.74 -6.50 -19.41
N GLU A 30 0.82 -6.92 -18.55
CA GLU A 30 -0.36 -7.69 -18.91
C GLU A 30 -1.60 -6.99 -18.34
N ALA A 31 -2.71 -7.05 -19.08
CA ALA A 31 -3.99 -6.60 -18.56
C ALA A 31 -4.36 -7.44 -17.33
N SER A 32 -4.90 -6.79 -16.31
CA SER A 32 -5.35 -7.44 -15.09
C SER A 32 -6.87 -7.39 -15.02
N GLU A 33 -7.48 -8.53 -14.74
CA GLU A 33 -8.91 -8.65 -14.41
C GLU A 33 -9.21 -8.28 -12.95
N ALA A 34 -8.20 -7.82 -12.20
CA ALA A 34 -8.39 -7.42 -10.82
C ALA A 34 -9.32 -6.20 -10.71
N GLU A 35 -10.26 -6.29 -9.78
CA GLU A 35 -11.17 -5.19 -9.48
C GLU A 35 -10.43 -3.93 -9.01
N PRO A 36 -10.96 -2.72 -9.28
CA PRO A 36 -10.35 -1.49 -8.83
C PRO A 36 -10.27 -1.44 -7.30
N GLY A 37 -9.08 -1.30 -6.74
CA GLY A 37 -8.84 -1.32 -5.29
C GLY A 37 -8.52 -2.70 -4.73
N ALA A 38 -8.57 -3.76 -5.54
CA ALA A 38 -8.24 -5.10 -5.07
C ALA A 38 -6.77 -5.19 -4.63
N VAL A 39 -6.52 -6.04 -3.63
CA VAL A 39 -5.17 -6.46 -3.29
C VAL A 39 -4.75 -7.53 -4.30
N VAL A 40 -3.66 -7.30 -5.01
CA VAL A 40 -3.13 -8.19 -6.04
C VAL A 40 -1.75 -8.74 -5.67
N ARG A 41 -1.40 -9.90 -6.21
CA ARG A 41 -0.03 -10.41 -6.23
C ARG A 41 0.75 -9.73 -7.35
N LEU A 42 1.96 -9.29 -7.06
CA LEU A 42 2.91 -8.80 -8.06
C LEU A 42 3.76 -9.97 -8.54
N VAL A 43 3.78 -10.18 -9.85
CA VAL A 43 4.62 -11.22 -10.47
C VAL A 43 5.40 -10.65 -11.64
N ASP A 44 6.55 -11.23 -11.97
CA ASP A 44 7.23 -10.92 -13.22
C ASP A 44 6.79 -11.87 -14.36
N ARG A 45 7.39 -11.70 -15.55
CA ARG A 45 7.11 -12.54 -16.72
C ARG A 45 7.44 -14.03 -16.52
N ARG A 46 8.32 -14.36 -15.56
CA ARG A 46 8.65 -15.74 -15.17
C ARG A 46 7.71 -16.26 -14.07
N LYS A 47 6.65 -15.50 -13.75
CA LYS A 47 5.67 -15.74 -12.70
C LYS A 47 6.27 -15.83 -11.29
N GLN A 48 7.46 -15.27 -11.08
CA GLN A 48 8.07 -15.14 -9.76
C GLN A 48 7.34 -14.06 -8.95
N PHE A 49 7.10 -14.30 -7.67
CA PHE A 49 6.40 -13.40 -6.78
C PHE A 49 7.32 -12.29 -6.23
N TRP A 50 6.82 -11.06 -6.25
CA TRP A 50 7.55 -9.86 -5.82
C TRP A 50 6.86 -9.07 -4.69
N GLY A 51 5.68 -9.52 -4.25
CA GLY A 51 4.93 -8.90 -3.17
C GLY A 51 3.44 -8.78 -3.47
N GLN A 52 2.74 -8.08 -2.59
CA GLN A 52 1.32 -7.73 -2.74
C GLN A 52 1.18 -6.22 -2.83
N ALA A 53 0.18 -5.76 -3.57
CA ALA A 53 -0.08 -4.34 -3.80
C ALA A 53 -1.57 -4.04 -3.89
N LEU A 54 -1.95 -2.80 -3.60
CA LEU A 54 -3.26 -2.26 -3.95
C LEU A 54 -3.24 -1.86 -5.43
N TYR A 55 -4.16 -2.42 -6.21
CA TYR A 55 -4.31 -2.12 -7.62
C TYR A 55 -5.29 -0.95 -7.84
N SER A 56 -4.90 0.01 -8.67
CA SER A 56 -5.78 1.06 -9.16
C SER A 56 -5.98 0.90 -10.65
N THR A 57 -7.20 1.07 -11.16
CA THR A 57 -7.49 1.11 -12.61
C THR A 57 -7.40 2.52 -13.17
N LYS A 58 -7.54 3.56 -12.33
CA LYS A 58 -7.64 4.97 -12.75
C LYS A 58 -6.33 5.76 -12.59
N SER A 59 -5.38 5.28 -11.78
CA SER A 59 -4.15 6.01 -11.49
C SER A 59 -2.99 5.61 -12.42
N GLN A 60 -2.10 6.57 -12.70
CA GLN A 60 -0.78 6.30 -13.28
C GLN A 60 0.12 5.51 -12.32
N ILE A 61 -0.08 5.65 -11.01
CA ILE A 61 0.47 4.72 -10.02
C ILE A 61 -0.49 3.54 -9.96
N ALA A 62 -0.26 2.56 -10.83
CA ALA A 62 -1.14 1.41 -11.01
C ALA A 62 -1.12 0.48 -9.80
N LEU A 63 0.05 0.33 -9.15
CA LEU A 63 0.21 -0.54 -8.00
C LEU A 63 0.95 0.18 -6.88
N ARG A 64 0.42 0.07 -5.66
CA ARG A 64 1.07 0.54 -4.43
C ARG A 64 1.39 -0.66 -3.56
N LEU A 65 2.68 -0.96 -3.40
CA LEU A 65 3.19 -2.10 -2.66
C LEU A 65 2.79 -2.01 -1.19
N VAL A 66 2.16 -3.06 -0.66
CA VAL A 66 1.78 -3.16 0.76
C VAL A 66 2.74 -4.06 1.54
N THR A 67 3.27 -5.11 0.90
CA THR A 67 4.23 -6.03 1.51
C THR A 67 5.00 -6.80 0.44
N ARG A 68 6.23 -7.21 0.76
CA ARG A 68 7.02 -8.16 -0.05
C ARG A 68 6.80 -9.62 0.37
N ALA A 69 6.23 -9.83 1.56
CA ALA A 69 5.89 -11.16 2.06
C ALA A 69 4.52 -11.60 1.53
N SER A 70 4.35 -12.91 1.32
CA SER A 70 3.03 -13.49 1.08
C SER A 70 2.30 -13.64 2.41
N ARG A 71 1.37 -12.72 2.70
CA ARG A 71 0.51 -12.81 3.90
C ARG A 71 -0.89 -12.23 3.62
N PRO A 72 -1.89 -12.55 4.43
CA PRO A 72 -3.20 -11.91 4.32
C PRO A 72 -3.11 -10.39 4.48
N PHE A 73 -3.87 -9.66 3.66
CA PHE A 73 -4.14 -8.24 3.84
C PHE A 73 -5.56 -8.11 4.39
N ASP A 74 -5.66 -8.02 5.71
CA ASP A 74 -6.90 -8.03 6.47
C ASP A 74 -6.84 -7.02 7.63
N GLY A 75 -7.86 -7.02 8.49
CA GLY A 75 -7.91 -6.14 9.65
C GLY A 75 -6.71 -6.30 10.60
N ALA A 76 -6.16 -7.51 10.74
CA ALA A 76 -4.99 -7.75 11.58
C ALA A 76 -3.73 -7.12 10.97
N PHE A 77 -3.56 -7.20 9.65
CA PHE A 77 -2.49 -6.49 8.94
C PHE A 77 -2.58 -4.98 9.16
N LEU A 78 -3.78 -4.39 9.02
CA LEU A 78 -3.98 -2.95 9.20
C LEU A 78 -3.71 -2.53 10.65
N ALA A 79 -4.26 -3.26 11.63
CA ALA A 79 -4.05 -3.00 13.04
C ALA A 79 -2.56 -3.04 13.42
N GLU A 80 -1.81 -4.04 12.93
CA GLU A 80 -0.35 -4.14 13.14
C GLU A 80 0.37 -2.90 12.60
N ARG A 81 0.05 -2.46 11.38
CA ARG A 81 0.71 -1.30 10.74
C ARG A 81 0.35 0.01 11.45
N ILE A 82 -0.90 0.20 11.81
CA ILE A 82 -1.36 1.39 12.54
C ILE A 82 -0.71 1.44 13.92
N ALA A 83 -0.67 0.32 14.65
CA ALA A 83 -0.01 0.26 15.96
C ALA A 83 1.48 0.65 15.87
N ARG A 84 2.19 0.19 14.83
CA ARG A 84 3.58 0.61 14.58
C ARG A 84 3.70 2.10 14.30
N ALA A 85 2.78 2.66 13.52
CA ALA A 85 2.75 4.10 13.24
C ALA A 85 2.49 4.91 14.52
N VAL A 86 1.54 4.48 15.35
CA VAL A 86 1.24 5.08 16.67
C VAL A 86 2.47 5.04 17.59
N ALA A 87 3.10 3.87 17.76
CA ALA A 87 4.30 3.73 18.59
C ALA A 87 5.49 4.58 18.11
N TYR A 88 5.56 4.90 16.82
CA TYR A 88 6.52 5.90 16.32
C TYR A 88 6.16 7.30 16.81
N ARG A 89 4.88 7.71 16.72
CA ARG A 89 4.41 9.03 17.13
C ARG A 89 4.50 9.26 18.64
N GLU A 90 4.28 8.23 19.45
CA GLU A 90 4.50 8.30 20.90
C GLU A 90 5.91 8.78 21.25
N ARG A 91 6.91 8.50 20.40
CA ARG A 91 8.31 8.92 20.61
C ARG A 91 8.66 10.27 20.01
N VAL A 92 7.98 10.71 18.94
CA VAL A 92 8.36 11.91 18.17
C VAL A 92 7.37 13.06 18.27
N ALA A 93 6.17 12.82 18.80
CA ALA A 93 5.09 13.78 18.94
C ALA A 93 4.52 13.76 20.37
N GLU A 94 5.37 13.49 21.36
CA GLU A 94 4.98 13.48 22.78
C GLU A 94 4.35 14.83 23.18
N GLY A 95 3.22 14.77 23.88
CA GLY A 95 2.46 15.95 24.29
C GLY A 95 1.70 16.69 23.17
N ALA A 96 1.86 16.29 21.91
CA ALA A 96 1.15 16.92 20.80
C ALA A 96 -0.34 16.52 20.79
N GLN A 97 -1.21 17.51 20.69
CA GLN A 97 -2.65 17.29 20.55
C GLN A 97 -3.10 17.23 19.08
N ALA A 98 -2.26 17.67 18.15
CA ALA A 98 -2.53 17.61 16.71
C ALA A 98 -1.32 17.05 15.97
N TYR A 99 -1.46 15.89 15.32
CA TYR A 99 -0.37 15.26 14.58
C TYR A 99 -0.88 14.19 13.61
N ARG A 100 -0.05 13.86 12.62
CA ARG A 100 -0.30 12.77 11.68
C ARG A 100 0.03 11.43 12.30
N VAL A 101 -0.98 10.59 12.51
CA VAL A 101 -0.86 9.21 13.02
C VAL A 101 -0.35 8.28 11.93
N VAL A 102 -0.93 8.33 10.73
CA VAL A 102 -0.53 7.53 9.57
C VAL A 102 -0.21 8.45 8.40
N ALA A 103 0.98 8.30 7.84
CA ALA A 103 1.55 9.08 6.74
C ALA A 103 1.76 8.22 5.49
N ALA A 104 0.69 7.59 5.03
CA ALA A 104 0.63 6.85 3.77
C ALA A 104 1.79 5.86 3.58
N GLU A 105 2.53 5.97 2.48
CA GLU A 105 3.70 5.15 2.16
C GLU A 105 4.77 5.17 3.26
N GLY A 106 4.93 6.28 3.99
CA GLY A 106 5.90 6.41 5.07
C GLY A 106 5.66 5.43 6.23
N ASP A 107 4.40 5.02 6.42
CA ASP A 107 4.00 4.03 7.43
C ASP A 107 3.64 2.67 6.82
N LEU A 108 3.96 2.48 5.53
CA LEU A 108 3.66 1.25 4.79
C LEU A 108 2.17 0.91 4.76
N LEU A 109 1.34 1.97 4.75
CA LEU A 109 -0.11 1.95 4.55
C LEU A 109 -0.43 2.88 3.35
N PRO A 110 -0.13 2.44 2.11
CA PRO A 110 -0.14 3.33 0.96
C PRO A 110 -1.49 4.02 0.79
N SER A 111 -1.49 5.31 0.43
CA SER A 111 -2.69 6.12 0.19
C SER A 111 -3.69 6.23 1.35
N LEU A 112 -3.30 5.88 2.58
CA LEU A 112 -4.07 6.11 3.79
C LEU A 112 -3.38 7.19 4.64
N ILE A 113 -4.11 8.24 4.97
CA ILE A 113 -3.68 9.25 5.92
C ILE A 113 -4.65 9.26 7.09
N ILE A 114 -4.11 9.32 8.30
CA ILE A 114 -4.88 9.49 9.53
C ILE A 114 -4.23 10.62 10.33
N ASP A 115 -4.99 11.69 10.54
CA ASP A 115 -4.58 12.82 11.38
C ASP A 115 -5.41 12.81 12.67
N ARG A 116 -4.76 13.09 13.80
CA ARG A 116 -5.40 13.26 15.11
C ARG A 116 -5.45 14.74 15.46
N TYR A 117 -6.60 15.21 15.93
CA TYR A 117 -6.84 16.55 16.47
C TYR A 117 -7.64 16.43 17.77
N GLY A 118 -6.93 16.44 18.90
CA GLY A 118 -7.50 16.14 20.21
C GLY A 118 -8.06 14.72 20.25
N ASP A 119 -9.38 14.62 20.44
CA ASP A 119 -10.13 13.36 20.47
C ASP A 119 -10.71 12.97 19.10
N CYS A 120 -10.55 13.83 18.09
CA CYS A 120 -11.04 13.59 16.75
C CYS A 120 -9.95 12.99 15.86
N PHE A 121 -10.34 12.02 15.02
CA PHE A 121 -9.50 11.49 13.95
C PHE A 121 -10.09 11.87 12.59
N VAL A 122 -9.24 12.32 11.68
CA VAL A 122 -9.58 12.61 10.29
C VAL A 122 -8.90 11.57 9.42
N LEU A 123 -9.70 10.85 8.63
CA LEU A 123 -9.21 9.85 7.68
C LEU A 123 -9.28 10.42 6.27
N GLN A 124 -8.23 10.18 5.50
CA GLN A 124 -8.20 10.51 4.08
C GLN A 124 -7.68 9.30 3.30
N THR A 125 -8.49 8.86 2.34
CA THR A 125 -8.20 7.79 1.40
C THR A 125 -7.89 8.41 0.04
N LEU A 126 -6.77 8.01 -0.54
CA LEU A 126 -6.23 8.61 -1.77
C LEU A 126 -6.10 7.61 -2.92
N SER A 127 -6.65 6.42 -2.76
CA SER A 127 -6.74 5.44 -3.83
C SER A 127 -7.96 4.54 -3.67
N GLN A 128 -8.36 3.93 -4.78
CA GLN A 128 -9.46 2.98 -4.85
C GLN A 128 -9.29 1.80 -3.87
N GLY A 129 -8.06 1.49 -3.46
CA GLY A 129 -7.77 0.40 -2.53
C GLY A 129 -7.99 0.78 -1.07
N THR A 130 -7.82 2.04 -0.70
CA THR A 130 -8.07 2.51 0.67
C THR A 130 -9.51 3.00 0.88
N ASP A 131 -10.27 3.25 -0.19
CA ASP A 131 -11.71 3.56 -0.14
C ASP A 131 -12.62 2.37 0.23
N ARG A 132 -12.06 1.15 0.32
CA ARG A 132 -12.81 -0.11 0.50
C ARG A 132 -12.68 -0.69 1.90
#